data_AF-A0A8X6FH51-F1
#
_entry.id   AF-A0A8X6FH51-F1
#
_cell.length_a   1.000
_cell.length_b   1.000
_cell.length_c   1.000
_cell.angle_alpha   90.00
_cell.angle_beta   90.00
_cell.angle_gamma   90.00
#
_symmetry.space_group_name_H-M   'P 1'
#
loop_
_entity.id
_entity.type
_entity.pdbx_description
1 polymer ?
#
loop_
_entity_poly.entity_id
_entity_poly.type
_entity_poly.pdbx_seq_one_letter_code
_entity_poly.pdbx_strand_id
1 'polypeptide(L)'
;MFVMAAWGMSEVSARMFCENDVMWYDEIVNLRYLCGLDKEKETFEFCIEAGLIANRYECCKCGKEMKLVERHDISDSFEWRCKSKVKGQMHDVKKNVRKGSFFELSRMTMNDILVQVYLWVSQSKVAFNMKE
;
A
#
# COMPACT_ATOMS: atom_id res chain seq x y z
N MET A 1 -15.59 34.14 -9.25
CA MET A 1 -14.18 34.41 -8.95
C MET A 1 -13.96 34.12 -7.46
N PHE A 2 -13.55 32.91 -7.11
CA PHE A 2 -13.14 32.56 -5.74
C PHE A 2 -11.77 31.91 -5.85
N VAL A 3 -10.75 32.66 -5.42
CA VAL A 3 -9.37 32.18 -5.31
C VAL A 3 -9.25 31.59 -3.92
N MET A 4 -9.24 30.26 -3.80
CA MET A 4 -8.79 29.61 -2.57
C MET A 4 -7.29 29.37 -2.67
N ALA A 5 -6.56 30.07 -1.80
CA ALA A 5 -5.11 30.07 -1.76
C ALA A 5 -4.58 28.69 -1.33
N ALA A 6 -3.78 28.07 -2.19
CA ALA A 6 -3.02 26.86 -1.91
C ALA A 6 -1.81 27.20 -1.02
N TRP A 7 -1.98 27.16 0.30
CA TRP A 7 -0.87 27.18 1.25
C TRP A 7 -0.75 25.82 1.92
N GLY A 8 0.29 25.06 1.56
CA GLY A 8 0.70 23.85 2.29
C GLY A 8 0.79 22.55 1.50
N MET A 9 0.59 22.54 0.17
CA MET A 9 0.70 21.32 -0.63
C MET A 9 2.06 21.23 -1.34
N SER A 10 2.66 20.03 -1.38
CA SER A 10 3.90 19.78 -2.12
C SER A 10 3.70 20.00 -3.62
N GLU A 11 4.75 20.34 -4.38
CA GLU A 11 4.70 20.53 -5.84
C GLU A 11 4.06 19.33 -6.58
N VAL A 12 4.21 18.12 -6.03
CA VAL A 12 3.58 16.90 -6.56
C VAL A 12 2.07 17.02 -6.57
N SER A 13 1.49 17.63 -5.52
CA SER A 13 0.06 17.84 -5.43
C SER A 13 -0.41 18.98 -6.32
N ALA A 14 0.39 20.04 -6.51
CA ALA A 14 0.03 21.16 -7.39
C ALA A 14 -0.02 20.73 -8.87
N ARG A 15 0.84 19.80 -9.29
CA ARG A 15 0.84 19.24 -10.65
C ARG A 15 -0.37 18.35 -10.96
N MET A 16 -1.09 17.91 -9.94
CA MET A 16 -2.29 17.08 -10.05
C MET A 16 -3.56 17.91 -10.30
N PHE A 17 -3.47 19.24 -10.29
CA PHE A 17 -4.58 20.18 -10.51
C PHE A 17 -4.37 20.96 -11.82
N CYS A 18 -4.27 20.29 -12.97
CA CYS A 18 -4.43 20.98 -14.25
C CYS A 18 -5.93 21.08 -14.59
N GLU A 19 -6.36 22.27 -14.96
CA GLU A 19 -7.76 22.71 -14.95
C GLU A 19 -8.68 21.83 -15.81
N ASN A 20 -9.75 21.33 -15.17
CA ASN A 20 -10.90 20.53 -15.66
C ASN A 20 -10.93 19.01 -15.40
N ASP A 21 -9.94 18.42 -14.72
CA ASP A 21 -9.98 16.99 -14.36
C ASP A 21 -9.82 16.78 -12.85
N VAL A 22 -10.72 17.42 -12.09
CA VAL A 22 -10.79 17.27 -10.65
C VAL A 22 -11.46 15.93 -10.37
N MET A 23 -10.68 14.86 -10.27
CA MET A 23 -11.11 13.64 -9.57
C MET A 23 -11.52 14.08 -8.16
N TRP A 24 -12.82 14.08 -7.86
CA TRP A 24 -13.31 14.62 -6.61
C TRP A 24 -12.78 13.77 -5.45
N TYR A 25 -12.55 14.38 -4.28
CA TYR A 25 -12.23 13.65 -3.05
C TYR A 25 -13.18 12.47 -2.82
N ASP A 26 -14.44 12.66 -3.20
CA ASP A 26 -15.49 11.64 -3.19
C ASP A 26 -15.18 10.43 -4.08
N GLU A 27 -14.53 10.59 -5.23
CA GLU A 27 -14.12 9.44 -6.07
C GLU A 27 -12.94 8.68 -5.47
N ILE A 28 -12.00 9.35 -4.80
CA ILE A 28 -10.88 8.68 -4.09
C ILE A 28 -11.42 7.90 -2.88
N VAL A 29 -12.33 8.50 -2.11
CA VAL A 29 -13.02 7.84 -1.00
C VAL A 29 -13.89 6.69 -1.51
N ASN A 30 -14.61 6.90 -2.62
CA ASN A 30 -15.38 5.86 -3.29
C ASN A 30 -14.47 4.77 -3.83
N LEU A 31 -13.25 5.04 -4.29
CA LEU A 31 -12.33 4.00 -4.76
C LEU A 31 -11.81 3.13 -3.62
N ARG A 32 -11.47 3.73 -2.47
CA ARG A 32 -11.14 2.94 -1.27
C ARG A 32 -12.32 2.07 -0.84
N TYR A 33 -13.53 2.61 -0.89
CA TYR A 33 -14.75 1.92 -0.49
C TYR A 33 -15.22 0.85 -1.51
N LEU A 34 -15.24 1.17 -2.80
CA LEU A 34 -15.70 0.32 -3.90
C LEU A 34 -14.72 -0.81 -4.21
N CYS A 35 -13.42 -0.60 -3.99
CA CYS A 35 -12.41 -1.63 -4.15
C CYS A 35 -12.16 -2.45 -2.87
N GLY A 36 -12.88 -2.20 -1.77
CA GLY A 36 -12.68 -2.90 -0.49
C GLY A 36 -11.31 -2.66 0.14
N LEU A 37 -10.64 -1.56 -0.22
CA LEU A 37 -9.31 -1.19 0.29
C LEU A 37 -9.41 -0.42 1.62
N ASP A 38 -10.59 -0.31 2.20
CA ASP A 38 -10.81 0.26 3.53
C ASP A 38 -10.42 -0.72 4.65
N LYS A 39 -10.34 -2.02 4.35
CA LYS A 39 -9.93 -3.05 5.31
C LYS A 39 -8.53 -3.55 4.99
N GLU A 40 -7.60 -3.32 5.92
CA GLU A 40 -6.19 -3.63 5.72
C GLU A 40 -5.95 -5.12 5.44
N LYS A 41 -6.77 -6.00 6.02
CA LYS A 41 -6.69 -7.44 5.78
C LYS A 41 -7.04 -7.81 4.34
N GLU A 42 -8.11 -7.26 3.80
CA GLU A 42 -8.57 -7.54 2.44
C GLU A 42 -7.55 -7.02 1.42
N THR A 43 -7.00 -5.81 1.65
CA THR A 43 -5.87 -5.29 0.86
C THR A 43 -4.66 -6.22 0.88
N PHE A 44 -4.28 -6.69 2.07
CA PHE A 44 -3.12 -7.57 2.21
C PHE A 44 -3.32 -8.90 1.48
N GLU A 45 -4.50 -9.52 1.61
CA GLU A 45 -4.87 -10.75 0.90
C GLU A 45 -4.83 -10.55 -0.62
N PHE A 46 -5.44 -9.47 -1.12
CA PHE A 46 -5.35 -9.09 -2.54
C PHE A 46 -3.90 -8.96 -3.02
N CYS A 47 -3.03 -8.27 -2.27
CA CYS A 47 -1.64 -8.11 -2.67
C CYS A 47 -0.87 -9.44 -2.71
N ILE A 48 -1.20 -10.39 -1.84
CA ILE A 48 -0.65 -11.75 -1.89
C ILE A 48 -1.13 -12.47 -3.15
N GLU A 49 -2.44 -12.47 -3.39
CA GLU A 49 -3.06 -13.19 -4.51
C GLU A 49 -2.60 -12.66 -5.87
N ALA A 50 -2.45 -11.34 -5.98
CA ALA A 50 -1.94 -10.66 -7.16
C ALA A 50 -0.40 -10.81 -7.32
N GLY A 51 0.29 -11.44 -6.37
CA GLY A 51 1.76 -11.62 -6.42
C GLY A 51 2.55 -10.33 -6.23
N LEU A 52 1.94 -9.30 -5.66
CA LEU A 52 2.55 -8.00 -5.42
C LEU A 52 3.47 -8.00 -4.18
N ILE A 53 3.20 -8.91 -3.23
CA ILE A 53 4.03 -9.18 -2.06
C ILE A 53 4.19 -10.69 -1.84
N ALA A 54 5.18 -11.08 -1.04
CA ALA A 54 5.43 -12.49 -0.76
C ALA A 54 4.31 -13.12 0.10
N ASN A 55 3.88 -14.31 -0.29
CA ASN A 55 2.84 -15.06 0.43
C ASN A 55 3.35 -15.85 1.64
N ARG A 56 4.67 -16.04 1.75
CA ARG A 56 5.32 -16.76 2.85
C ARG A 56 6.75 -16.30 3.07
N TYR A 57 7.26 -16.54 4.27
CA TYR A 57 8.67 -16.37 4.60
C TYR A 57 9.19 -17.50 5.46
N GLU A 58 10.45 -17.86 5.24
CA GLU A 58 11.20 -18.72 6.15
C GLU A 58 12.08 -17.88 7.09
N CYS A 59 12.13 -18.31 8.35
CA CYS A 59 12.96 -17.67 9.36
C CYS A 59 14.44 -18.00 9.12
N CYS A 60 15.28 -16.98 8.96
CA CYS A 60 16.72 -17.14 8.76
C CYS A 60 17.46 -17.80 9.94
N LYS A 61 16.83 -17.91 11.12
CA LYS A 61 17.42 -18.54 12.31
C LYS A 61 17.07 -20.01 12.47
N CYS A 62 15.89 -20.43 12.02
CA CYS A 62 15.39 -21.79 12.26
C CYS A 62 14.82 -22.51 11.04
N GLY A 63 14.75 -21.86 9.88
CA GLY A 63 14.21 -22.42 8.64
C GLY A 63 12.70 -22.66 8.65
N LYS A 64 12.01 -22.41 9.76
CA LYS A 64 10.56 -22.58 9.86
C LYS A 64 9.84 -21.43 9.17
N GLU A 65 8.67 -21.73 8.64
CA GLU A 65 7.74 -20.73 8.12
C GLU A 65 7.36 -19.72 9.22
N MET A 66 7.40 -18.45 8.86
CA MET A 66 7.02 -17.32 9.71
C MET A 66 5.49 -17.19 9.74
N LYS A 67 4.96 -16.74 10.87
CA LYS A 67 3.52 -16.47 11.00
C LYS A 67 3.24 -15.01 10.66
N LEU A 68 2.13 -14.76 9.98
CA LEU A 68 1.60 -13.42 9.85
C LEU A 68 0.96 -13.01 11.19
N VAL A 69 1.26 -11.81 11.67
CA VAL A 69 0.77 -11.28 12.93
C VAL A 69 0.24 -9.88 12.72
N GLU A 70 -0.97 -9.63 13.21
CA GLU A 70 -1.60 -8.31 13.20
C GLU A 70 -0.98 -7.39 14.26
N ARG A 71 -0.80 -6.11 13.91
CA ARG A 71 -0.12 -5.09 14.69
C ARG A 71 -0.74 -3.73 14.42
N HIS A 72 -1.28 -3.08 15.43
CA HIS A 72 -1.93 -1.76 15.26
C HIS A 72 -0.97 -0.57 15.31
N ASP A 73 0.31 -0.81 15.59
CA ASP A 73 1.34 0.22 15.77
C ASP A 73 2.26 0.40 14.55
N ILE A 74 1.93 -0.22 13.42
CA ILE A 74 2.69 -0.15 12.15
C ILE A 74 1.78 0.18 10.97
N SER A 75 2.34 0.77 9.91
CA SER A 75 1.58 1.34 8.79
C SER A 75 0.69 0.36 8.03
N ASP A 76 1.14 -0.89 7.86
CA ASP A 76 0.46 -1.89 7.04
C ASP A 76 -0.30 -2.92 7.89
N SER A 77 -0.47 -2.65 9.18
CA SER A 77 -1.19 -3.46 10.16
C SER A 77 -0.74 -4.92 10.35
N PHE A 78 0.26 -5.40 9.59
CA PHE A 78 0.74 -6.78 9.60
C PHE A 78 2.27 -6.89 9.56
N GLU A 79 2.82 -7.88 10.25
CA GLU A 79 4.23 -8.27 10.15
C GLU A 79 4.40 -9.80 10.08
N TRP A 80 5.46 -10.25 9.42
CA TRP A 80 5.88 -11.64 9.52
C TRP A 80 6.74 -11.83 10.75
N ARG A 81 6.38 -12.78 11.61
CA ARG A 81 7.08 -13.05 12.87
C ARG A 81 7.38 -14.52 13.09
N CYS A 82 8.60 -14.78 13.54
CA CYS A 82 9.01 -16.07 14.06
C CYS A 82 9.51 -15.88 15.49
N LYS A 83 8.72 -16.37 16.46
CA LYS A 83 9.10 -16.44 17.87
C LYS A 83 9.20 -17.90 18.27
N SER A 84 10.42 -18.40 18.46
CA SER A 84 10.65 -19.82 18.69
C SER A 84 11.93 -20.08 19.48
N LYS A 85 11.95 -21.22 20.17
CA LYS A 85 13.13 -21.71 20.90
C LYS A 85 13.83 -22.79 20.07
N VAL A 86 15.12 -22.61 19.81
CA VAL A 86 15.96 -23.57 19.07
C VAL A 86 17.24 -23.79 19.85
N LYS A 87 17.57 -25.06 20.13
CA LYS A 87 18.79 -25.46 20.89
C LYS A 87 18.96 -24.68 22.21
N GLY A 88 17.86 -24.44 22.93
CA GLY A 88 17.89 -23.73 24.21
C GLY A 88 17.80 -22.20 24.10
N GLN A 89 18.09 -21.59 22.95
CA GLN A 89 18.04 -20.14 22.75
C GLN A 89 16.70 -19.69 22.13
N MET A 90 16.12 -18.62 22.69
CA MET A 90 14.95 -17.97 22.11
C MET A 90 15.38 -16.95 21.05
N HIS A 91 14.66 -16.92 19.93
CA HIS A 91 14.75 -15.83 18.97
C HIS A 91 13.37 -15.25 18.68
N ASP A 92 13.37 -13.99 18.30
CA ASP A 92 12.21 -13.23 17.87
C ASP A 92 12.61 -12.46 16.61
N VAL A 93 12.34 -13.05 15.45
CA VAL A 93 12.66 -12.48 14.14
C VAL A 93 11.39 -11.87 13.57
N LYS A 94 11.48 -10.60 13.15
CA LYS A 94 10.40 -9.84 12.53
C LYS A 94 10.81 -9.45 11.11
N LYS A 95 9.84 -9.39 10.20
CA LYS A 95 10.04 -8.94 8.83
C LYS A 95 8.80 -8.18 8.37
N ASN A 96 9.02 -7.04 7.72
CA ASN A 96 7.95 -6.26 7.11
C ASN A 96 7.28 -7.08 6.00
N VAL A 97 5.96 -6.97 5.88
CA VAL A 97 5.16 -7.64 4.84
C VAL A 97 5.62 -7.33 3.41
N ARG A 98 6.17 -6.13 3.18
CA ARG A 98 6.67 -5.63 1.90
C ARG A 98 8.12 -5.99 1.61
N LYS A 99 8.80 -6.74 2.48
CA LYS A 99 10.21 -7.12 2.25
C LYS A 99 10.36 -7.81 0.89
N GLY A 100 11.42 -7.54 0.15
CA GLY A 100 11.72 -8.18 -1.14
C GLY A 100 10.74 -7.85 -2.26
N SER A 101 9.74 -6.98 -2.05
CA SER A 101 8.84 -6.50 -3.10
C SER A 101 9.25 -5.12 -3.59
N PHE A 102 8.62 -4.68 -4.68
CA PHE A 102 8.77 -3.32 -5.20
C PHE A 102 8.44 -2.23 -4.15
N PHE A 103 7.62 -2.56 -3.15
CA PHE A 103 7.14 -1.59 -2.15
C PHE A 103 7.99 -1.51 -0.88
N GLU A 104 9.08 -2.28 -0.77
CA GLU A 104 9.84 -2.45 0.49
C GLU A 104 10.25 -1.13 1.15
N LEU A 105 10.68 -0.15 0.36
CA LEU A 105 11.24 1.11 0.84
C LEU A 105 10.24 2.27 0.83
N SER A 106 8.99 2.03 0.42
CA SER A 106 7.99 3.10 0.38
C SER A 106 7.61 3.54 1.80
N ARG A 107 7.40 4.84 1.98
CA ARG A 107 6.85 5.40 3.23
C ARG A 107 5.32 5.47 3.23
N MET A 108 4.70 5.17 2.09
CA MET A 108 3.25 5.14 1.94
C MET A 108 2.69 3.81 2.44
N THR A 109 1.44 3.81 2.89
CA THR A 109 0.72 2.58 3.20
C THR A 109 0.45 1.79 1.92
N MET A 110 0.25 0.46 2.03
CA MET A 110 -0.14 -0.34 0.87
C MET A 110 -1.40 0.20 0.17
N ASN A 111 -2.40 0.60 0.95
CA ASN A 111 -3.64 1.21 0.44
C ASN A 111 -3.37 2.45 -0.41
N ASP A 112 -2.52 3.36 0.08
CA ASP A 112 -2.20 4.59 -0.64
C ASP A 112 -1.48 4.28 -1.95
N ILE A 113 -0.54 3.33 -1.93
CA ILE A 113 0.19 2.93 -3.14
C ILE A 113 -0.79 2.39 -4.18
N LEU A 114 -1.72 1.50 -3.80
CA LEU A 114 -2.69 0.93 -4.72
C LEU A 114 -3.62 1.99 -5.32
N VAL A 115 -4.10 2.94 -4.50
CA VAL A 115 -4.90 4.07 -4.97
C VAL A 115 -4.11 4.92 -5.96
N GLN A 116 -2.84 5.23 -5.68
CA GLN A 116 -2.00 5.99 -6.61
C GLN A 116 -1.80 5.27 -7.93
N VAL A 117 -1.56 3.95 -7.91
CA VAL A 117 -1.42 3.14 -9.13
C VAL A 117 -2.72 3.13 -9.93
N TYR A 118 -3.87 2.97 -9.26
CA TYR A 118 -5.17 3.01 -9.92
C TYR A 118 -5.43 4.37 -10.60
N LEU A 119 -5.17 5.47 -9.89
CA LEU A 119 -5.36 6.83 -10.41
C LEU A 119 -4.43 7.11 -11.58
N TRP A 120 -3.16 6.69 -11.49
CA TRP A 120 -2.22 6.80 -12.60
C TRP A 120 -2.79 6.11 -13.85
N VAL A 121 -3.19 4.85 -13.73
CA VAL A 121 -3.72 4.08 -14.86
C VAL A 121 -5.01 4.71 -15.40
N SER A 122 -5.89 5.20 -14.53
CA SER A 122 -7.17 5.80 -14.92
C SER A 122 -7.00 7.14 -15.65
N GLN A 123 -6.15 8.04 -15.14
CA GLN A 123 -5.81 9.29 -15.83
C GLN A 123 -5.11 9.03 -17.16
N SER A 124 -4.27 7.99 -17.22
CA SER A 124 -3.63 7.58 -18.47
C SER A 124 -4.69 7.17 -19.51
N LYS A 125 -5.75 6.45 -19.12
CA LYS A 125 -6.84 6.07 -20.03
C LYS A 125 -7.60 7.28 -20.57
N VAL A 126 -7.86 8.30 -19.74
CA VAL A 126 -8.47 9.55 -20.20
C VAL A 126 -7.58 10.24 -21.23
N ALA A 127 -6.28 10.34 -20.97
CA ALA A 127 -5.33 10.97 -21.90
C ALA A 127 -5.15 10.19 -23.22
N PHE A 128 -5.35 8.87 -23.23
CA PHE A 128 -5.36 8.07 -24.46
C PHE A 128 -6.66 8.22 -25.26
N ASN A 129 -7.81 8.31 -24.59
CA ASN A 129 -9.12 8.43 -25.23
C ASN A 129 -9.41 9.83 -25.80
N MET A 130 -8.57 10.84 -25.50
CA MET A 130 -8.66 12.19 -26.07
C MET A 130 -7.86 12.37 -27.37
N LYS A 131 -7.29 11.29 -27.93
CA LYS A 131 -6.49 11.32 -29.17
C LYS A 131 -7.22 10.79 -30.41
N GLU A 132 -8.54 10.63 -30.36
CA GLU A 132 -9.38 10.29 -31.52
C GLU A 132 -10.20 11.50 -32.01
#